data_AF-A0AAP0Q8Y8-F1
#
_entry.id   AF-A0AAP0Q8Y8-F1
#
_cell.length_a   1.000
_cell.length_b   1.000
_cell.length_c   1.000
_cell.angle_alpha   90.00
_cell.angle_beta   90.00
_cell.angle_gamma   90.00
#
_symmetry.space_group_name_H-M   'P 1'
#
loop_
_entity.id
_entity.type
_entity.pdbx_description
1 polymer ?
#
loop_
_entity_poly.entity_id
_entity_poly.type
_entity_poly.pdbx_seq_one_letter_code
_entity_poly.pdbx_strand_id
1 'polypeptide(L)'
;MINPYPYFGGVRNQTLAYALFKPNPGFYDEASRITYTNMFDAQLDATYTAMRKLGFGDVEIVVAETGWPSVGDADQPFVNLENAVAYNGNLVKHVNSGLGTPLMPNRTFETFIFSLFNEDLKPGPTAERNFGLFRPDFTPVYDVGILRAPQDGSPSTAPGPTTTPAPSDGGKMWCVPKADAGESALQSNIDYVCSLGIDCTPIQWGGPCFDPNTVRSHASYAMNAYYQTYGRNAFNCDFAATGTLTPSDPSYDACLYVS
;
A
#
# COMPACT_ATOMS: atom_id res chain seq x y z
N MET A 1 -6.34 -2.96 25.26
CA MET A 1 -5.97 -3.19 23.85
C MET A 1 -7.25 -3.27 23.04
N ILE A 2 -7.30 -2.61 21.89
CA ILE A 2 -8.43 -2.69 20.95
C ILE A 2 -7.93 -2.78 19.52
N ASN A 3 -8.78 -3.30 18.62
CA ASN A 3 -8.48 -3.48 17.20
C ASN A 3 -9.44 -2.62 16.35
N PRO A 4 -9.26 -1.29 16.29
CA PRO A 4 -10.10 -0.39 15.51
C PRO A 4 -9.80 -0.55 14.02
N TYR A 5 -10.73 -1.17 13.29
CA TYR A 5 -10.65 -1.29 11.85
C TYR A 5 -11.75 -0.46 11.17
N PRO A 6 -11.44 0.77 10.72
CA PRO A 6 -12.28 1.52 9.79
C PRO A 6 -12.67 0.74 8.54
N TYR A 7 -11.79 -0.14 8.06
CA TYR A 7 -12.03 -1.05 6.94
C TYR A 7 -13.34 -1.85 7.10
N PHE A 8 -13.59 -2.41 8.28
CA PHE A 8 -14.80 -3.19 8.57
C PHE A 8 -16.03 -2.32 8.91
N GLY A 9 -15.90 -0.98 8.94
CA GLY A 9 -16.95 -0.04 9.33
C GLY A 9 -18.08 0.18 8.32
N GLY A 10 -18.28 -0.74 7.37
CA GLY A 10 -19.30 -0.60 6.33
C GLY A 10 -19.01 0.51 5.32
N VAL A 11 -17.76 0.57 4.84
CA VAL A 11 -17.26 1.62 3.94
C VAL A 11 -18.06 1.67 2.64
N ARG A 12 -18.45 2.88 2.25
CA ARG A 12 -19.14 3.24 1.02
C ARG A 12 -18.47 4.47 0.41
N ASN A 13 -18.83 4.84 -0.81
CA ASN A 13 -18.28 6.04 -1.46
C ASN A 13 -18.32 7.30 -0.56
N GLN A 14 -19.42 7.49 0.19
CA GLN A 14 -19.60 8.65 1.07
C GLN A 14 -18.74 8.60 2.34
N THR A 15 -18.34 7.40 2.79
CA THR A 15 -17.58 7.18 4.04
C THR A 15 -16.12 6.79 3.79
N LEU A 16 -15.72 6.55 2.54
CA LEU A 16 -14.37 6.15 2.18
C LEU A 16 -13.34 7.20 2.60
N ALA A 17 -13.57 8.49 2.29
CA ALA A 17 -12.65 9.55 2.69
C ALA A 17 -12.51 9.64 4.23
N TYR A 18 -13.61 9.46 4.94
CA TYR A 18 -13.67 9.41 6.41
C TYR A 18 -12.91 8.22 6.99
N ALA A 19 -12.96 7.05 6.35
CA ALA A 19 -12.21 5.87 6.76
C ALA A 19 -10.70 5.98 6.46
N LEU A 20 -10.31 6.71 5.41
CA LEU A 20 -8.93 6.83 4.93
C LEU A 20 -8.18 8.08 5.44
N PHE A 21 -8.73 8.81 6.43
CA PHE A 21 -8.19 10.09 6.90
C PHE A 21 -8.05 11.16 5.80
N LYS A 22 -8.80 11.04 4.69
CA LYS A 22 -8.82 12.03 3.61
C LYS A 22 -9.79 13.18 3.97
N PRO A 23 -9.62 14.40 3.42
CA PRO A 23 -10.55 15.51 3.67
C PRO A 23 -12.01 15.13 3.40
N ASN A 24 -12.89 15.40 4.37
CA ASN A 24 -14.31 15.07 4.33
C ASN A 24 -15.07 16.00 5.31
N PRO A 25 -16.40 16.13 5.19
CA PRO A 25 -17.18 17.01 6.08
C PRO A 25 -17.25 16.55 7.55
N GLY A 26 -16.79 15.33 7.84
CA GLY A 26 -16.92 14.69 9.14
C GLY A 26 -18.33 14.15 9.41
N PHE A 27 -18.43 13.36 10.48
CA PHE A 27 -19.68 12.79 10.98
C PHE A 27 -19.93 13.31 12.40
N TYR A 28 -21.08 13.95 12.59
CA TYR A 28 -21.49 14.45 13.89
C TYR A 28 -22.05 13.31 14.74
N ASP A 29 -21.49 13.13 15.93
CA ASP A 29 -21.98 12.19 16.94
C ASP A 29 -22.85 12.94 17.97
N GLU A 30 -24.12 12.55 18.09
CA GLU A 30 -25.08 13.21 18.98
C GLU A 30 -24.74 13.00 20.46
N ALA A 31 -24.12 11.87 20.82
CA ALA A 31 -23.83 11.50 22.20
C ALA A 31 -22.68 12.34 22.78
N SER A 32 -21.56 12.43 22.07
CA SER A 32 -20.39 13.24 22.44
C SER A 32 -20.50 14.71 22.03
N ARG A 33 -21.39 15.04 21.08
CA ARG A 33 -21.50 16.37 20.43
C ARG A 33 -20.24 16.78 19.68
N ILE A 34 -19.50 15.81 19.16
CA ILE A 34 -18.26 16.02 18.40
C ILE A 34 -18.51 15.64 16.94
N THR A 35 -17.96 16.45 16.03
CA THR A 35 -17.84 16.06 14.62
C THR A 35 -16.49 15.38 14.43
N TYR A 36 -16.52 14.08 14.18
CA TYR A 36 -15.33 13.29 13.88
C TYR A 36 -14.98 13.41 12.41
N THR A 37 -13.74 13.73 12.08
CA THR A 37 -13.26 13.85 10.69
C THR A 37 -12.55 12.59 10.20
N ASN A 38 -12.31 11.60 11.06
CA ASN A 38 -11.86 10.27 10.65
C ASN A 38 -12.51 9.17 11.52
N MET A 39 -12.67 7.99 10.94
CA MET A 39 -13.36 6.86 11.59
C MET A 39 -12.55 6.23 12.72
N PHE A 40 -11.22 6.26 12.60
CA PHE A 40 -10.31 5.70 13.61
C PHE A 40 -10.47 6.40 14.97
N ASP A 41 -10.49 7.75 14.98
CA ASP A 41 -10.71 8.54 16.18
C ASP A 41 -12.08 8.28 16.79
N ALA A 42 -13.12 8.16 15.95
CA ALA A 42 -14.46 7.85 16.43
C ALA A 42 -14.53 6.48 17.12
N GLN A 43 -13.85 5.46 16.58
CA GLN A 43 -13.79 4.13 17.18
C GLN A 43 -13.02 4.12 18.51
N LEU A 44 -11.90 4.86 18.58
CA LEU A 44 -11.13 5.04 19.82
C LEU A 44 -11.95 5.76 20.90
N ASP A 45 -12.61 6.86 20.53
CA ASP A 45 -13.39 7.67 21.45
C ASP A 45 -14.67 6.98 21.93
N ALA A 46 -15.29 6.14 21.08
CA ALA A 46 -16.39 5.28 21.50
C ALA A 46 -15.93 4.29 22.59
N THR A 47 -14.76 3.67 22.41
CA THR A 47 -14.14 2.78 23.41
C THR A 47 -13.85 3.54 24.71
N TYR A 48 -13.20 4.70 24.60
CA TYR A 48 -12.86 5.53 25.76
C TYR A 48 -14.11 5.99 26.53
N THR A 49 -15.17 6.38 25.81
CA THR A 49 -16.46 6.76 26.40
C THR A 49 -17.05 5.61 27.21
N ALA A 50 -17.03 4.38 26.70
CA ALA A 50 -17.49 3.21 27.42
C ALA A 50 -16.64 2.92 28.67
N MET A 51 -15.31 2.98 28.55
CA MET A 51 -14.38 2.80 29.68
C MET A 51 -14.62 3.83 30.79
N ARG A 52 -14.75 5.11 30.44
CA ARG A 52 -15.05 6.19 31.39
C ARG A 52 -16.36 5.96 32.12
N LYS A 53 -17.40 5.52 31.42
CA LYS A 53 -18.72 5.25 32.02
C LYS A 53 -18.66 4.14 33.07
N LEU A 54 -17.72 3.19 32.92
CA LEU A 54 -17.47 2.11 33.87
C LEU A 54 -16.46 2.48 34.97
N GLY A 55 -15.90 3.69 34.97
CA GLY A 55 -14.93 4.15 35.95
C GLY A 55 -13.47 3.84 35.63
N PHE A 56 -13.17 3.40 34.40
CA PHE A 56 -11.81 3.03 33.93
C PHE A 56 -11.24 4.07 32.95
N GLY A 57 -11.55 5.35 33.17
CA GLY A 57 -11.09 6.43 32.29
C GLY A 57 -9.59 6.70 32.32
N ASP A 58 -8.90 6.13 33.29
CA ASP A 58 -7.46 6.20 33.55
C ASP A 58 -6.68 5.04 32.91
N VAL A 59 -7.35 4.02 32.40
CA VAL A 59 -6.70 2.88 31.75
C VAL A 59 -6.18 3.29 30.36
N GLU A 60 -4.94 2.91 30.07
CA GLU A 60 -4.31 3.15 28.77
C GLU A 60 -4.95 2.34 27.64
N ILE A 61 -5.11 2.99 26.48
CA ILE A 61 -5.58 2.35 25.25
C ILE A 61 -4.38 2.12 24.35
N VAL A 62 -4.22 0.86 23.94
CA VAL A 62 -3.26 0.43 22.91
C VAL A 62 -4.07 -0.07 21.72
N VAL A 63 -3.70 0.40 20.53
CA VAL A 63 -4.24 -0.05 19.25
C VAL A 63 -3.44 -1.26 18.82
N ALA A 64 -3.98 -2.44 19.09
CA ALA A 64 -3.26 -3.70 18.92
C ALA A 64 -3.28 -4.21 17.47
N GLU A 65 -4.30 -3.85 16.71
CA GLU A 65 -4.36 -4.13 15.27
C GLU A 65 -5.20 -3.09 14.55
N THR A 66 -4.71 -2.65 13.40
CA THR A 66 -5.47 -1.85 12.44
C THR A 66 -4.76 -1.92 11.09
N GLY A 67 -5.50 -1.88 10.00
CA GLY A 67 -4.89 -1.89 8.67
C GLY A 67 -5.93 -1.86 7.57
N TRP A 68 -5.45 -1.91 6.34
CA TRP A 68 -6.29 -1.95 5.16
C TRP A 68 -5.68 -2.89 4.11
N PRO A 69 -6.45 -3.84 3.55
CA PRO A 69 -5.90 -4.80 2.61
C PRO A 69 -5.60 -4.15 1.26
N SER A 70 -4.49 -4.55 0.65
CA SER A 70 -4.00 -4.01 -0.62
C SER A 70 -4.61 -4.69 -1.85
N VAL A 71 -5.18 -5.88 -1.68
CA VAL A 71 -5.78 -6.70 -2.74
C VAL A 71 -7.01 -7.39 -2.17
N GLY A 72 -8.11 -7.38 -2.91
CA GLY A 72 -9.38 -7.97 -2.50
C GLY A 72 -10.05 -8.74 -3.62
N ASP A 73 -11.18 -9.36 -3.31
CA ASP A 73 -12.02 -10.01 -4.30
C ASP A 73 -12.78 -8.98 -5.17
N ALA A 74 -13.31 -9.40 -6.32
CA ALA A 74 -13.93 -8.50 -7.30
C ALA A 74 -15.14 -7.72 -6.76
N ASP A 75 -15.79 -8.20 -5.70
CA ASP A 75 -16.91 -7.56 -5.01
C ASP A 75 -16.48 -6.60 -3.88
N GLN A 76 -15.17 -6.38 -3.71
CA GLN A 76 -14.59 -5.51 -2.68
C GLN A 76 -13.96 -4.24 -3.30
N PRO A 77 -14.76 -3.30 -3.84
CA PRO A 77 -14.26 -2.18 -4.66
C PRO A 77 -13.34 -1.20 -3.92
N PHE A 78 -13.37 -1.20 -2.58
CA PHE A 78 -12.54 -0.33 -1.75
C PHE A 78 -11.26 -1.01 -1.25
N VAL A 79 -11.05 -2.28 -1.59
CA VAL A 79 -9.83 -3.03 -1.28
C VAL A 79 -8.90 -2.95 -2.48
N ASN A 80 -7.94 -2.06 -2.39
CA ASN A 80 -6.93 -1.84 -3.42
C ASN A 80 -5.69 -1.17 -2.80
N LEU A 81 -4.59 -1.21 -3.55
CA LEU A 81 -3.31 -0.68 -3.09
C LEU A 81 -3.37 0.81 -2.75
N GLU A 82 -4.08 1.62 -3.55
CA GLU A 82 -4.19 3.07 -3.30
C GLU A 82 -4.80 3.35 -1.93
N ASN A 83 -5.88 2.66 -1.59
CA ASN A 83 -6.54 2.79 -0.30
C ASN A 83 -5.71 2.22 0.84
N ALA A 84 -4.97 1.13 0.63
CA ALA A 84 -4.06 0.58 1.62
C ALA A 84 -2.91 1.55 1.96
N VAL A 85 -2.30 2.14 0.93
CA VAL A 85 -1.29 3.21 1.07
C VAL A 85 -1.89 4.43 1.78
N ALA A 86 -3.08 4.86 1.37
CA ALA A 86 -3.74 6.02 1.99
C ALA A 86 -4.03 5.77 3.46
N TYR A 87 -4.61 4.62 3.81
CA TYR A 87 -4.98 4.28 5.18
C TYR A 87 -3.75 4.17 6.07
N ASN A 88 -2.82 3.26 5.76
CA ASN A 88 -1.66 3.00 6.62
C ASN A 88 -0.71 4.20 6.65
N GLY A 89 -0.49 4.88 5.52
CA GLY A 89 0.33 6.09 5.47
C GLY A 89 -0.25 7.26 6.25
N ASN A 90 -1.58 7.48 6.20
CA ASN A 90 -2.20 8.53 6.99
C ASN A 90 -2.35 8.17 8.47
N LEU A 91 -2.55 6.89 8.79
CA LEU A 91 -2.51 6.39 10.17
C LEU A 91 -1.17 6.72 10.82
N VAL A 92 -0.05 6.40 10.16
CA VAL A 92 1.31 6.71 10.66
C VAL A 92 1.47 8.21 10.91
N LYS A 93 1.03 9.06 9.97
CA LYS A 93 1.07 10.52 10.14
C LYS A 93 0.22 10.98 11.32
N HIS A 94 -0.98 10.44 11.46
CA HIS A 94 -1.93 10.80 12.51
C HIS A 94 -1.40 10.44 13.90
N VAL A 95 -1.01 9.18 14.12
CA VAL A 95 -0.54 8.73 15.45
C VAL A 95 0.79 9.38 15.86
N ASN A 96 1.65 9.71 14.90
CA ASN A 96 2.91 10.43 15.17
C ASN A 96 2.74 11.95 15.29
N SER A 97 1.57 12.52 14.97
CA SER A 97 1.32 13.95 15.09
C SER A 97 1.25 14.44 16.54
N GLY A 98 0.94 13.54 17.48
CA GLY A 98 0.68 13.87 18.88
C GLY A 98 -0.65 14.59 19.13
N LEU A 99 -1.52 14.76 18.11
CA LEU A 99 -2.83 15.41 18.28
C LEU A 99 -3.77 14.62 19.21
N GLY A 100 -3.67 13.30 19.20
CA GLY A 100 -4.60 12.40 19.87
C GLY A 100 -5.96 12.35 19.18
N THR A 101 -6.98 11.94 19.94
CA THR A 101 -8.39 11.94 19.48
C THR A 101 -9.16 13.12 20.09
N PRO A 102 -10.35 13.47 19.57
CA PRO A 102 -11.16 14.56 20.12
C PRO A 102 -11.45 14.47 21.64
N LEU A 103 -11.75 13.28 22.18
CA LEU A 103 -11.98 13.09 23.63
C LEU A 103 -10.71 12.80 24.42
N MET A 104 -9.59 12.48 23.75
CA MET A 104 -8.28 12.26 24.36
C MET A 104 -7.22 13.13 23.65
N PRO A 105 -7.33 14.46 23.73
CA PRO A 105 -6.43 15.36 23.01
C PRO A 105 -5.01 15.31 23.61
N ASN A 106 -4.01 15.51 22.76
CA ASN A 106 -2.58 15.45 23.10
C ASN A 106 -2.11 14.10 23.66
N ARG A 107 -2.89 13.03 23.44
CA ARG A 107 -2.52 11.67 23.82
C ARG A 107 -1.88 10.95 22.64
N THR A 108 -0.81 10.21 22.90
CA THR A 108 -0.23 9.25 21.94
C THR A 108 -0.75 7.85 22.24
N PHE A 109 -0.95 7.07 21.18
CA PHE A 109 -1.42 5.69 21.28
C PHE A 109 -0.38 4.78 20.66
N GLU A 110 0.12 3.82 21.44
CA GLU A 110 0.91 2.73 20.88
C GLU A 110 0.02 1.99 19.86
N THR A 111 0.50 1.94 18.61
CA THR A 111 -0.31 1.53 17.46
C THR A 111 0.44 0.52 16.62
N PHE A 112 -0.16 -0.66 16.44
CA PHE A 112 0.38 -1.75 15.65
C PHE A 112 -0.40 -1.88 14.34
N ILE A 113 0.30 -1.70 13.23
CA ILE A 113 -0.26 -1.93 11.89
C ILE A 113 -0.36 -3.43 11.67
N PHE A 114 -1.56 -3.89 11.40
CA PHE A 114 -1.80 -5.23 10.90
C PHE A 114 -1.73 -5.21 9.36
N SER A 115 -0.74 -5.83 8.73
CA SER A 115 0.30 -6.69 9.31
C SER A 115 1.66 -6.48 8.66
N LEU A 116 2.69 -7.16 9.18
CA LEU A 116 4.01 -7.10 8.57
C LEU A 116 4.02 -7.81 7.21
N PHE A 117 3.43 -9.00 7.10
CA PHE A 117 3.46 -9.81 5.89
C PHE A 117 2.09 -10.11 5.32
N ASN A 118 2.01 -10.25 4.00
CA ASN A 118 0.91 -10.96 3.35
C ASN A 118 0.93 -12.42 3.79
N GLU A 119 -0.21 -12.96 4.18
CA GLU A 119 -0.37 -14.27 4.82
C GLU A 119 -1.15 -15.21 3.88
N ASP A 120 -0.47 -15.89 2.98
CA ASP A 120 -1.06 -16.72 1.92
C ASP A 120 -1.91 -17.91 2.44
N LEU A 121 -1.61 -18.42 3.64
CA LEU A 121 -2.36 -19.48 4.29
C LEU A 121 -3.60 -19.00 5.07
N LYS A 122 -3.91 -17.70 5.06
CA LYS A 122 -5.07 -17.17 5.80
C LYS A 122 -6.39 -17.59 5.14
N PRO A 123 -7.34 -18.16 5.91
CA PRO A 123 -8.63 -18.54 5.37
C PRO A 123 -9.48 -17.30 5.06
N GLY A 124 -10.48 -17.46 4.19
CA GLY A 124 -11.43 -16.40 3.87
C GLY A 124 -11.14 -15.67 2.56
N PRO A 125 -11.68 -14.45 2.39
CA PRO A 125 -11.56 -13.69 1.15
C PRO A 125 -10.12 -13.28 0.85
N THR A 126 -9.86 -12.86 -0.40
CA THR A 126 -8.51 -12.45 -0.83
C THR A 126 -7.95 -11.30 0.00
N ALA A 127 -8.81 -10.41 0.50
CA ALA A 127 -8.44 -9.35 1.43
C ALA A 127 -7.65 -9.86 2.65
N GLU A 128 -8.06 -10.96 3.26
CA GLU A 128 -7.42 -11.47 4.49
C GLU A 128 -5.94 -11.78 4.27
N ARG A 129 -5.58 -12.28 3.08
CA ARG A 129 -4.20 -12.64 2.73
C ARG A 129 -3.32 -11.44 2.39
N ASN A 130 -3.87 -10.22 2.28
CA ASN A 130 -3.21 -9.07 1.65
C ASN A 130 -3.15 -7.79 2.52
N PHE A 131 -3.11 -7.94 3.85
CA PHE A 131 -2.91 -6.83 4.81
C PHE A 131 -1.44 -6.40 5.00
N GLY A 132 -0.50 -7.19 4.49
CA GLY A 132 0.92 -7.01 4.74
C GLY A 132 1.51 -5.74 4.14
N LEU A 133 2.47 -5.14 4.86
CA LEU A 133 3.39 -4.15 4.29
C LEU A 133 4.48 -4.80 3.43
N PHE A 134 4.75 -6.10 3.65
CA PHE A 134 5.74 -6.89 2.93
C PHE A 134 5.14 -8.19 2.40
N ARG A 135 5.77 -8.74 1.36
CA ARG A 135 5.56 -10.12 0.91
C ARG A 135 6.41 -11.09 1.75
N PRO A 136 6.10 -12.40 1.75
CA PRO A 136 6.89 -13.40 2.47
C PRO A 136 8.37 -13.45 2.09
N ASP A 137 8.74 -12.96 0.91
CA ASP A 137 10.11 -12.84 0.42
C ASP A 137 10.84 -11.56 0.88
N PHE A 138 10.25 -10.82 1.84
CA PHE A 138 10.72 -9.54 2.39
C PHE A 138 10.66 -8.34 1.43
N THR A 139 10.11 -8.50 0.23
CA THR A 139 9.89 -7.34 -0.64
C THR A 139 8.76 -6.46 -0.11
N PRO A 140 8.90 -5.13 -0.12
CA PRO A 140 7.81 -4.26 0.26
C PRO A 140 6.65 -4.39 -0.74
N VAL A 141 5.42 -4.43 -0.23
CA VAL A 141 4.21 -4.26 -1.05
C VAL A 141 4.07 -2.77 -1.38
N TYR A 142 4.26 -1.90 -0.38
CA TYR A 142 4.27 -0.45 -0.48
C TYR A 142 4.98 0.17 0.74
N ASP A 143 5.45 1.42 0.60
CA ASP A 143 6.04 2.18 1.72
C ASP A 143 5.01 3.14 2.34
N VAL A 144 4.95 3.14 3.67
CA VAL A 144 4.10 4.03 4.49
C VAL A 144 4.90 5.03 5.31
N GLY A 145 6.21 5.16 5.03
CA GLY A 145 7.12 6.08 5.70
C GLY A 145 7.77 5.54 6.96
N ILE A 146 7.78 4.21 7.15
CA ILE A 146 8.39 3.53 8.30
C ILE A 146 9.57 2.64 7.92
N LEU A 147 9.85 2.49 6.62
CA LEU A 147 11.01 1.75 6.14
C LEU A 147 12.28 2.52 6.46
N ARG A 148 13.30 1.82 6.97
CA ARG A 148 14.63 2.41 7.14
C ARG A 148 15.26 2.59 5.77
N ALA A 149 15.94 3.72 5.57
CA ALA A 149 16.86 3.86 4.44
C ALA A 149 17.89 2.71 4.49
N PRO A 150 18.36 2.20 3.35
CA PRO A 150 19.43 1.21 3.31
C PRO A 150 20.61 1.68 4.16
N GLN A 151 21.00 0.89 5.16
CA GLN A 151 22.24 1.13 5.90
C GLN A 151 23.42 0.74 5.00
N ASP A 152 23.90 1.67 4.19
CA ASP A 152 25.20 1.52 3.54
C ASP A 152 26.29 1.56 4.62
N GLY A 153 26.78 0.39 4.99
CA GLY A 153 27.85 0.19 5.97
C GLY A 153 29.25 0.56 5.47
N SER A 154 29.43 1.75 4.88
CA SER A 154 30.76 2.26 4.50
C SER A 154 31.07 3.59 5.20
N PRO A 155 32.30 3.79 5.75
CA PRO A 155 32.62 4.97 6.52
C PRO A 155 32.60 6.23 5.66
N SER A 156 31.94 7.26 6.19
CA SER A 156 31.93 8.63 5.69
C SER A 156 33.34 9.20 5.56
N THR A 157 33.69 9.57 4.33
CA THR A 157 34.56 10.72 4.06
C THR A 157 33.88 11.60 3.03
N ALA A 158 33.28 12.70 3.48
CA ALA A 158 33.05 13.87 2.64
C ALA A 158 34.43 14.43 2.20
N PRO A 159 34.57 15.05 1.00
CA PRO A 159 33.83 16.27 0.67
C PRO A 159 33.39 16.43 -0.79
N GLY A 160 32.39 17.29 -1.01
CA GLY A 160 32.25 18.03 -2.28
C GLY A 160 30.82 18.06 -2.85
N PRO A 161 30.25 19.25 -3.13
CA PRO A 161 28.89 19.39 -3.61
C PRO A 161 28.83 18.98 -5.07
N THR A 162 28.05 17.95 -5.38
CA THR A 162 27.56 17.76 -6.75
C THR A 162 26.05 17.80 -6.68
N THR A 163 25.54 19.02 -6.74
CA THR A 163 24.24 19.32 -7.33
C THR A 163 24.23 18.69 -8.72
N THR A 164 23.59 17.52 -8.83
CA THR A 164 22.93 17.14 -10.08
C THR A 164 21.45 17.08 -9.74
N PRO A 165 20.61 17.90 -10.39
CA PRO A 165 19.20 17.98 -10.06
C PRO A 165 18.57 16.61 -10.27
N ALA A 166 17.70 16.21 -9.34
CA ALA A 166 16.61 15.32 -9.70
C ALA A 166 15.96 15.90 -10.98
N PRO A 167 15.81 15.14 -12.07
CA PRO A 167 15.00 15.59 -13.17
C PRO A 167 13.55 15.59 -12.67
N SER A 168 13.12 16.75 -12.19
CA SER A 168 11.74 17.15 -12.17
C SER A 168 11.34 17.43 -13.63
N ASP A 169 10.99 16.38 -14.36
CA ASP A 169 10.05 16.47 -15.47
C ASP A 169 9.38 15.12 -15.70
N GLY A 170 8.06 15.12 -15.89
CA GLY A 170 7.21 13.94 -15.99
C GLY A 170 7.40 13.15 -17.29
N GLY A 171 8.57 12.56 -17.49
CA GLY A 171 8.83 11.63 -18.58
C GLY A 171 8.09 10.30 -18.37
N LYS A 172 7.55 9.75 -19.46
CA LYS A 172 7.01 8.38 -19.46
C LYS A 172 8.12 7.40 -19.12
N MET A 173 7.90 6.60 -18.08
CA MET A 173 8.81 5.55 -17.63
C MET A 173 8.07 4.22 -17.75
N TRP A 174 8.82 3.16 -18.06
CA TRP A 174 8.31 1.80 -18.10
C TRP A 174 9.10 0.92 -17.15
N CYS A 175 8.45 -0.10 -16.60
CA CYS A 175 9.13 -1.12 -15.82
C CYS A 175 9.48 -2.33 -16.67
N VAL A 176 10.75 -2.70 -16.72
CA VAL A 176 11.23 -3.88 -17.48
C VAL A 176 12.15 -4.76 -16.61
N PRO A 177 12.22 -6.08 -16.88
CA PRO A 177 13.16 -6.99 -16.25
C PRO A 177 14.61 -6.54 -16.44
N LYS A 178 15.41 -6.58 -15.37
CA LYS A 178 16.88 -6.45 -15.47
C LYS A 178 17.45 -7.60 -16.28
N ALA A 179 18.54 -7.34 -17.00
CA ALA A 179 19.17 -8.34 -17.88
C ALA A 179 19.61 -9.61 -17.14
N ASP A 180 19.97 -9.49 -15.86
CA ASP A 180 20.44 -10.58 -14.98
C ASP A 180 19.32 -11.28 -14.21
N ALA A 181 18.06 -10.85 -14.34
CA ALA A 181 16.94 -11.50 -13.66
C ALA A 181 16.73 -12.95 -14.17
N GLY A 182 16.66 -13.91 -13.25
CA GLY A 182 16.45 -15.32 -13.57
C GLY A 182 15.00 -15.64 -13.95
N GLU A 183 14.79 -16.62 -14.85
CA GLU A 183 13.45 -16.95 -15.38
C GLU A 183 12.45 -17.34 -14.29
N SER A 184 12.86 -18.08 -13.26
CA SER A 184 11.96 -18.45 -12.15
C SER A 184 11.42 -17.24 -11.38
N ALA A 185 12.24 -16.21 -11.20
CA ALA A 185 11.81 -14.98 -10.54
C ALA A 185 10.87 -14.18 -11.46
N LEU A 186 11.17 -14.14 -12.76
CA LEU A 186 10.31 -13.50 -13.75
C LEU A 186 8.95 -14.19 -13.89
N GLN A 187 8.90 -15.52 -13.80
CA GLN A 187 7.64 -16.25 -13.78
C GLN A 187 6.83 -15.91 -12.52
N SER A 188 7.49 -15.84 -11.36
CA SER A 188 6.83 -15.43 -10.11
C SER A 188 6.26 -14.01 -10.20
N ASN A 189 6.94 -13.10 -10.90
CA ASN A 189 6.42 -11.76 -11.17
C ASN A 189 5.17 -11.80 -12.05
N ILE A 190 5.15 -12.63 -13.11
CA ILE A 190 3.96 -12.80 -13.97
C ILE A 190 2.79 -13.32 -13.14
N ASP A 191 2.99 -14.43 -12.43
CA ASP A 191 1.94 -15.09 -11.64
C ASP A 191 1.36 -14.13 -10.59
N TYR A 192 2.25 -13.38 -9.92
CA TYR A 192 1.86 -12.33 -8.98
C TYR A 192 1.00 -11.27 -9.68
N VAL A 193 1.50 -10.62 -10.74
CA VAL A 193 0.78 -9.55 -11.42
C VAL A 193 -0.59 -10.01 -11.91
N CYS A 194 -0.65 -11.18 -12.55
CA CYS A 194 -1.90 -11.70 -13.11
C CYS A 194 -2.90 -12.12 -12.04
N SER A 195 -2.45 -12.45 -10.82
CA SER A 195 -3.35 -12.74 -9.69
C SER A 195 -4.06 -11.50 -9.13
N LEU A 196 -3.57 -10.29 -9.45
CA LEU A 196 -4.11 -9.03 -8.93
C LEU A 196 -5.28 -8.47 -9.75
N GLY A 197 -5.75 -9.20 -10.75
CA GLY A 197 -6.78 -8.71 -11.68
C GLY A 197 -6.26 -7.72 -12.72
N ILE A 198 -4.94 -7.59 -12.88
CA ILE A 198 -4.34 -6.91 -14.03
C ILE A 198 -4.58 -7.77 -15.27
N ASP A 199 -4.91 -7.12 -16.38
CA ASP A 199 -5.16 -7.80 -17.65
C ASP A 199 -3.86 -8.40 -18.22
N CYS A 200 -3.69 -9.70 -17.98
CA CYS A 200 -2.62 -10.50 -18.56
C CYS A 200 -3.03 -11.22 -19.86
N THR A 201 -4.22 -10.97 -20.41
CA THR A 201 -4.61 -11.55 -21.71
C THR A 201 -3.64 -11.21 -22.85
N PRO A 202 -2.97 -10.03 -22.90
CA PRO A 202 -2.06 -9.70 -23.99
C PRO A 202 -0.84 -10.62 -24.13
N ILE A 203 -0.40 -11.24 -23.03
CA ILE A 203 0.76 -12.15 -22.99
C ILE A 203 0.37 -13.62 -23.15
N GLN A 204 -0.93 -13.94 -23.26
CA GLN A 204 -1.40 -15.31 -23.50
C GLN A 204 -1.32 -15.68 -24.97
N TRP A 205 -1.38 -16.98 -25.28
CA TRP A 205 -1.35 -17.47 -26.66
C TRP A 205 -2.38 -16.77 -27.55
N GLY A 206 -1.91 -16.22 -28.68
CA GLY A 206 -2.71 -15.42 -29.61
C GLY A 206 -2.89 -13.95 -29.22
N GLY A 207 -2.37 -13.53 -28.07
CA GLY A 207 -2.34 -12.13 -27.64
C GLY A 207 -1.26 -11.30 -28.34
N PRO A 208 -1.43 -9.97 -28.42
CA PRO A 208 -0.50 -9.08 -29.13
C PRO A 208 0.91 -9.03 -28.54
N CYS A 209 1.10 -9.42 -27.28
CA CYS A 209 2.38 -9.45 -26.56
C CYS A 209 2.85 -10.88 -26.25
N PHE A 210 2.30 -11.88 -26.94
CA PHE A 210 2.73 -13.27 -26.78
C PHE A 210 4.11 -13.52 -27.37
N ASP A 211 4.38 -12.97 -28.56
CA ASP A 211 5.66 -13.14 -29.24
C ASP A 211 6.60 -11.97 -28.92
N PRO A 212 7.88 -12.21 -28.59
CA PRO A 212 8.52 -13.52 -28.52
C PRO A 212 7.99 -14.34 -27.33
N ASN A 213 7.73 -15.63 -27.52
CA ASN A 213 7.23 -16.52 -26.48
C ASN A 213 8.33 -16.90 -25.48
N THR A 214 8.64 -15.98 -24.55
CA THR A 214 9.64 -16.16 -23.49
C THR A 214 9.11 -15.62 -22.17
N VAL A 215 9.54 -16.20 -21.05
CA VAL A 215 9.16 -15.72 -19.71
C VAL A 215 9.54 -14.24 -19.53
N ARG A 216 10.69 -13.81 -20.09
CA ARG A 216 11.18 -12.44 -19.96
C ARG A 216 10.30 -11.41 -20.67
N SER A 217 9.86 -11.68 -21.90
CA SER A 217 9.00 -10.76 -22.66
C SER A 217 7.63 -10.64 -22.02
N HIS A 218 7.06 -11.76 -21.55
CA HIS A 218 5.79 -11.77 -20.82
C HIS A 218 5.90 -11.03 -19.47
N ALA A 219 6.99 -11.25 -18.73
CA ALA A 219 7.26 -10.54 -17.49
C ALA A 219 7.44 -9.04 -17.72
N SER A 220 8.10 -8.64 -18.81
CA SER A 220 8.25 -7.22 -19.17
C SER A 220 6.90 -6.53 -19.31
N TYR A 221 5.96 -7.14 -20.03
CA TYR A 221 4.63 -6.58 -20.18
C TYR A 221 3.88 -6.51 -18.84
N ALA A 222 3.85 -7.62 -18.09
CA ALA A 222 3.15 -7.72 -16.81
C ALA A 222 3.71 -6.74 -15.77
N MET A 223 5.04 -6.69 -15.60
CA MET A 223 5.71 -5.79 -14.66
C MET A 223 5.44 -4.32 -14.99
N ASN A 224 5.43 -3.95 -16.28
CA ASN A 224 5.04 -2.61 -16.69
C ASN A 224 3.57 -2.32 -16.40
N ALA A 225 2.66 -3.22 -16.76
CA ALA A 225 1.24 -3.05 -16.48
C ALA A 225 1.01 -2.80 -14.98
N TYR A 226 1.65 -3.58 -14.11
CA TYR A 226 1.65 -3.35 -12.67
C TYR A 226 2.18 -1.97 -12.27
N TYR A 227 3.36 -1.60 -12.77
CA TYR A 227 3.97 -0.31 -12.48
C TYR A 227 3.06 0.87 -12.83
N GLN A 228 2.40 0.82 -14.00
CA GLN A 228 1.47 1.86 -14.45
C GLN A 228 0.18 1.87 -13.62
N THR A 229 -0.43 0.71 -13.40
CA THR A 229 -1.70 0.58 -12.68
C THR A 229 -1.58 1.03 -11.22
N TYR A 230 -0.43 0.78 -10.58
CA TYR A 230 -0.27 0.95 -9.14
C TYR A 230 0.53 2.20 -8.72
N GLY A 231 0.59 3.22 -9.58
CA GLY A 231 1.01 4.57 -9.18
C GLY A 231 2.45 4.95 -9.51
N ARG A 232 3.14 4.18 -10.37
CA ARG A 232 4.42 4.56 -10.99
C ARG A 232 5.58 4.92 -10.04
N ASN A 233 5.53 4.44 -8.80
CA ASN A 233 6.64 4.59 -7.86
C ASN A 233 7.78 3.62 -8.21
N ALA A 234 9.02 4.01 -7.94
CA ALA A 234 10.19 3.16 -8.23
C ALA A 234 10.10 1.77 -7.57
N PHE A 235 9.56 1.68 -6.36
CA PHE A 235 9.36 0.40 -5.66
C PHE A 235 8.33 -0.51 -6.34
N ASN A 236 7.38 0.02 -7.13
CA ASN A 236 6.46 -0.81 -7.91
C ASN A 236 7.17 -1.53 -9.05
N CYS A 237 8.39 -1.11 -9.41
CA CYS A 237 9.20 -1.79 -10.41
C CYS A 237 10.32 -2.64 -9.80
N ASP A 238 10.44 -2.72 -8.48
CA ASP A 238 11.55 -3.44 -7.86
C ASP A 238 11.45 -4.96 -8.10
N PHE A 239 10.28 -5.57 -7.83
CA PHE A 239 10.01 -7.00 -8.01
C PHE A 239 11.14 -7.89 -7.47
N ALA A 240 11.47 -7.79 -6.18
CA ALA A 240 12.61 -8.50 -5.58
C ALA A 240 13.95 -8.17 -6.28
N ALA A 241 14.17 -6.88 -6.54
CA ALA A 241 15.29 -6.36 -7.30
C ALA A 241 15.46 -6.92 -8.73
N THR A 242 14.42 -7.52 -9.33
CA THR A 242 14.47 -8.06 -10.70
C THR A 242 13.99 -7.09 -11.77
N GLY A 243 13.36 -5.98 -11.42
CA GLY A 243 12.92 -4.95 -12.36
C GLY A 243 13.75 -3.66 -12.32
N THR A 244 13.69 -2.91 -13.41
CA THR A 244 14.32 -1.59 -13.54
C THR A 244 13.44 -0.66 -14.36
N LEU A 245 13.47 0.62 -14.01
CA LEU A 245 12.82 1.64 -14.80
C LEU A 245 13.64 2.00 -16.02
N THR A 246 12.97 2.24 -17.14
CA THR A 246 13.56 2.70 -18.38
C THR A 246 12.74 3.84 -18.99
N PRO A 247 13.38 4.88 -19.55
CA PRO A 247 12.69 5.90 -20.34
C PRO A 247 12.43 5.44 -21.79
N SER A 248 12.95 4.27 -22.19
CA SER A 248 12.76 3.72 -23.52
C SER A 248 11.47 2.90 -23.57
N ASP A 249 10.53 3.29 -24.44
CA ASP A 249 9.29 2.55 -24.69
C ASP A 249 9.61 1.14 -25.20
N PRO A 250 9.25 0.08 -24.45
CA PRO A 250 9.51 -1.30 -24.84
C PRO A 250 8.43 -1.87 -25.78
N SER A 251 7.49 -1.05 -26.27
CA SER A 251 6.48 -1.46 -27.25
C SER A 251 7.12 -1.87 -28.58
N TYR A 252 6.55 -2.87 -29.24
CA TYR A 252 6.95 -3.35 -30.56
C TYR A 252 5.77 -3.97 -31.29
N ASP A 253 5.75 -3.88 -32.62
CA ASP A 253 4.68 -4.39 -33.48
C ASP A 253 3.27 -4.05 -32.95
N ALA A 254 2.48 -5.07 -32.60
CA ALA A 254 1.15 -4.91 -32.00
C ALA A 254 1.17 -4.90 -30.47
N CYS A 255 2.30 -5.20 -29.83
CA CYS A 255 2.46 -5.21 -28.39
C CYS A 255 2.71 -3.78 -27.86
N LEU A 256 1.65 -3.15 -27.35
CA LEU A 256 1.70 -1.78 -26.84
C LEU A 256 1.75 -1.76 -25.30
N TYR A 257 2.81 -1.16 -24.75
CA TYR A 257 2.97 -0.97 -23.32
C TYR A 257 2.30 0.32 -22.87
N VAL A 258 1.50 0.22 -21.81
CA VAL A 258 0.90 1.38 -21.14
C VAL A 258 1.97 2.29 -20.51
N SER A 259 1.69 3.60 -20.44
CA SER A 259 2.62 4.67 -19.99
C SER A 259 1.90 5.83 -19.30
#